data_AF-A0A1Q7H3H4-F1
#
_entry.id   AF-A0A1Q7H3H4-F1
#
_cell.length_a   1.000
_cell.length_b   1.000
_cell.length_c   1.000
_cell.angle_alpha   90.00
_cell.angle_beta   90.00
_cell.angle_gamma   90.00
#
_symmetry.space_group_name_H-M   'P 1'
#
loop_
_entity.id
_entity.type
_entity.pdbx_description
1 polymer ?
#
loop_
_entity_poly.entity_id
_entity_poly.type
_entity_poly.pdbx_seq_one_letter_code
_entity_poly.pdbx_strand_id
1 'polypeptide(L)' 'MTGELDLRTPMPQSEEYYQALKMRHVPTVLLRFSGEYHGTGSKPTNFMRTQLYMMSWFQKYGGTPAPAATSGSN' A
#
# COMPACT_ATOMS: atom_id res chain seq x y z
N MET A 1 1.24 -4.15 -2.40
CA MET A 1 2.49 -3.62 -1.81
C MET A 1 3.40 -4.82 -1.64
N THR A 2 4.57 -4.84 -2.28
CA THR A 2 5.41 -6.04 -2.35
C THR A 2 6.89 -5.64 -2.34
N GLY A 3 7.72 -6.37 -1.59
CA GLY A 3 9.17 -6.22 -1.62
C GLY A 3 9.76 -6.78 -2.91
N GLU A 4 10.74 -6.10 -3.49
CA GLU A 4 11.40 -6.56 -4.73
C GLU A 4 12.16 -7.88 -4.57
N LEU A 5 12.56 -8.22 -3.34
CA LEU A 5 13.32 -9.43 -3.00
C LEU A 5 12.46 -10.48 -2.27
N ASP A 6 11.13 -10.37 -2.27
CA ASP A 6 10.26 -11.31 -1.57
C ASP A 6 10.40 -12.74 -2.14
N LEU A 7 10.80 -13.69 -1.29
CA LEU A 7 10.97 -15.10 -1.62
C LEU A 7 9.78 -15.98 -1.19
N ARG A 8 8.87 -15.45 -0.36
CA ARG A 8 7.67 -16.17 0.12
C ARG A 8 6.48 -15.90 -0.78
N THR A 9 6.32 -14.64 -1.19
CA THR A 9 5.30 -14.17 -2.14
C THR A 9 5.97 -13.34 -3.24
N PRO A 10 6.59 -14.00 -4.24
CA PRO A 10 7.41 -13.33 -5.25
C PRO A 10 6.64 -12.27 -6.06
N MET A 11 7.37 -11.24 -6.50
CA MET A 11 6.83 -10.10 -7.25
C MET A 11 5.88 -10.46 -8.42
N PRO A 12 6.13 -11.52 -9.24
CA PRO A 12 5.21 -11.91 -10.31
C PRO A 12 3.76 -12.11 -9.86
N GLN A 13 3.52 -12.64 -8.65
CA GLN A 13 2.15 -12.83 -8.15
C GLN A 13 1.38 -11.51 -8.04
N SER A 14 2.06 -10.45 -7.57
CA SER A 14 1.47 -9.11 -7.46
C SER A 14 1.37 -8.41 -8.81
N GLU A 15 2.33 -8.62 -9.71
CA GLU A 15 2.32 -8.06 -11.06
C GLU A 15 1.21 -8.67 -11.91
N GLU A 16 1.02 -9.98 -11.89
CA GLU A 16 -0.06 -10.69 -12.59
C GLU A 16 -1.44 -10.19 -12.15
N TYR A 17 -1.68 -10.09 -10.83
CA TYR A 17 -2.95 -9.57 -10.31
C TYR A 17 -3.16 -8.10 -10.66
N TYR A 18 -2.12 -7.27 -10.56
CA TYR A 18 -2.18 -5.87 -10.99
C TYR A 18 -2.56 -5.75 -12.46
N GLN A 19 -1.93 -6.53 -13.35
CA GLN A 19 -2.25 -6.51 -14.78
C GLN A 19 -3.70 -6.96 -15.04
N ALA A 20 -4.17 -8.01 -14.37
CA ALA A 20 -5.56 -8.45 -14.48
C ALA A 20 -6.56 -7.34 -14.06
N LEU A 21 -6.27 -6.61 -12.98
CA LEU A 21 -7.08 -5.46 -12.56
C LEU A 21 -7.04 -4.32 -13.58
N LYS A 22 -5.89 -4.04 -14.19
CA LYS A 22 -5.75 -3.04 -15.25
C LYS A 22 -6.55 -3.41 -16.49
N MET A 23 -6.53 -4.67 -16.92
CA MET A 23 -7.35 -5.17 -18.03
C MET A 23 -8.86 -5.03 -17.75
N ARG A 24 -9.27 -5.13 -16.48
CA ARG A 24 -10.66 -4.94 -16.05
C ARG A 24 -11.03 -3.48 -15.74
N HIS A 25 -10.14 -2.53 -16.03
CA HIS A 25 -10.34 -1.10 -15.74
C HIS A 25 -10.63 -0.78 -14.27
N VAL A 26 -10.15 -1.61 -13.32
CA VAL A 26 -10.29 -1.33 -11.89
C VAL A 26 -9.22 -0.30 -11.48
N PRO A 27 -9.57 0.78 -10.76
CA PRO A 27 -8.59 1.69 -10.18
C PRO A 27 -7.68 0.95 -9.19
N THR A 28 -6.40 0.81 -9.54
CA THR A 28 -5.42 0.07 -8.74
C THR A 28 -4.03 0.69 -8.86
N VAL A 29 -3.19 0.46 -7.86
CA VAL A 29 -1.79 0.90 -7.80
C VAL A 29 -0.94 -0.26 -7.28
N LEU A 30 0.16 -0.56 -7.97
CA LEU A 30 1.18 -1.48 -7.51
C LEU A 30 2.35 -0.70 -6.90
N LEU A 31 2.65 -0.97 -5.64
CA LEU A 31 3.78 -0.38 -4.92
C LEU A 31 4.86 -1.43 -4.71
N ARG A 32 6.03 -1.19 -5.30
CA ARG A 32 7.24 -2.01 -5.19
C ARG A 32 8.20 -1.36 -4.21
N PHE A 33 8.71 -2.14 -3.26
CA PHE A 33 9.62 -1.65 -2.23
C PHE A 33 11.03 -2.20 -2.46
N SER A 34 11.95 -1.30 -2.81
CA SER A 34 13.29 -1.70 -3.19
C SER A 34 14.13 -2.16 -2.00
N GLY A 35 14.81 -3.29 -2.20
CA GLY A 35 15.63 -3.94 -1.18
C GLY A 35 14.86 -4.49 0.01
N GLU A 36 13.54 -4.72 -0.11
CA GLU A 36 12.72 -5.39 0.89
C GLU A 36 12.38 -6.83 0.45
N TYR A 37 12.22 -7.73 1.43
CA TYR A 37 11.79 -9.11 1.25
C TYR A 37 10.28 -9.25 1.55
N HIS A 38 9.89 -10.23 2.39
CA HIS A 38 8.52 -10.40 2.87
C HIS A 38 8.19 -9.38 3.97
N GLY A 39 8.00 -8.13 3.57
CA GLY A 39 7.75 -6.99 4.46
C GLY A 39 8.08 -5.66 3.79
N THR A 40 7.88 -4.56 4.53
CA THR A 40 8.24 -3.20 4.07
C THR A 40 8.90 -2.35 5.16
N GLY A 41 9.34 -3.00 6.24
CA GLY A 41 9.78 -2.34 7.47
C GLY A 41 11.30 -2.36 7.70
N SER A 42 12.08 -3.09 6.90
CA SER A 42 13.51 -3.24 7.17
C SER A 42 14.29 -1.96 6.88
N LYS A 43 13.81 -1.11 5.97
CA LYS A 43 14.30 0.26 5.76
C LYS A 43 13.30 1.25 6.37
N PRO A 44 13.74 2.17 7.28
CA PRO A 44 12.85 3.16 7.88
C PRO A 44 12.10 4.03 6.87
N THR A 45 12.73 4.35 5.74
CA THR A 45 12.11 5.10 4.64
C THR A 45 10.99 4.33 3.96
N ASN A 46 11.14 3.02 3.78
CA ASN A 46 10.08 2.17 3.23
C ASN A 46 8.92 2.02 4.22
N PHE A 47 9.21 1.87 5.51
CA PHE A 47 8.18 1.82 6.55
C PHE A 47 7.30 3.08 6.53
N MET A 48 7.93 4.27 6.50
CA MET A 48 7.21 5.53 6.40
C MET A 48 6.37 5.62 5.11
N ARG A 49 6.91 5.18 3.98
CA ARG A 49 6.17 5.12 2.71
C ARG A 49 4.94 4.23 2.81
N THR A 50 5.04 3.06 3.45
CA THR A 50 3.89 2.17 3.67
C THR A 50 2.75 2.87 4.41
N GLN A 51 3.06 3.56 5.52
CA GLN A 51 2.05 4.29 6.30
C GLN A 51 1.40 5.40 5.46
N LEU A 52 2.22 6.23 4.81
CA LEU A 52 1.74 7.38 4.03
C LEU A 52 0.91 6.96 2.82
N TYR A 53 1.32 5.92 2.08
CA TYR A 53 0.55 5.42 0.94
C TYR A 53 -0.77 4.80 1.38
N MET A 54 -0.78 4.06 2.49
CA MET A 54 -2.01 3.47 3.03
C MET A 54 -3.00 4.56 3.46
N MET A 55 -2.54 5.56 4.21
CA MET A 55 -3.35 6.71 4.62
C MET A 55 -3.91 7.47 3.41
N SER A 56 -3.06 7.75 2.40
CA SER A 56 -3.47 8.43 1.17
C SER A 56 -4.50 7.63 0.37
N TRP A 57 -4.34 6.30 0.30
CA TRP A 57 -5.29 5.43 -0.39
C TRP A 57 -6.66 5.45 0.26
N PHE A 58 -6.72 5.30 1.58
CA PHE A 58 -7.99 5.33 2.32
C PHE A 58 -8.61 6.73 2.37
N GLN A 59 -7.81 7.79 2.41
CA GLN A 59 -8.35 9.15 2.25
C GLN A 59 -9.05 9.33 0.89
N LYS A 60 -8.53 8.69 -0.16
CA LYS A 60 -9.08 8.80 -1.53
C LYS A 60 -10.27 7.86 -1.78
N TYR A 61 -10.24 6.64 -1.24
CA TYR A 61 -11.19 5.57 -1.61
C TYR A 61 -11.92 4.92 -0.42
N GLY A 62 -11.62 5.30 0.82
CA GLY A 62 -12.15 4.67 2.05
C GLY A 62 -13.60 5.00 2.41
N GLY A 63 -14.34 5.70 1.55
CA GLY A 63 -15.71 6.14 1.82
C GLY A 63 -15.78 7.38 2.71
N THR A 64 -16.98 7.67 3.24
CA THR A 64 -17.19 8.82 4.13
C THR A 64 -16.27 8.69 5.35
N PRO A 65 -15.43 9.70 5.64
CA PRO A 65 -14.59 9.70 6.83
C PRO A 65 -15.46 9.50 8.07
N ALA A 66 -15.04 8.63 9.00
CA ALA A 66 -15.58 8.70 10.36
C ALA A 66 -15.42 10.16 10.84
N PRO A 67 -16.45 10.77 11.45
CA PRO A 67 -16.37 12.16 11.88
C PRO A 67 -15.10 12.33 12.71
N ALA A 68 -14.29 13.33 12.35
CA ALA A 68 -13.06 13.62 13.05
C ALA A 68 -13.36 13.67 14.54
N ALA A 69 -12.70 12.82 15.33
CA ALA A 69 -12.83 12.86 16.77
C ALA A 69 -12.46 14.27 17.21
N THR A 70 -13.46 15.04 17.64
CA THR A 70 -13.27 16.34 18.27
C THR A 70 -12.36 16.09 19.45
N SER A 71 -11.09 16.48 19.33
CA SER A 71 -10.21 16.63 20.47
C SER A 71 -10.85 17.70 21.35
N GLY A 72 -11.56 17.25 22.39
CA GLY A 72 -12.05 18.13 23.44
C GLY A 72 -10.85 18.85 24.04
N SER A 73 -10.73 20.13 23.71
CA SER A 73 -9.87 21.07 24.41
C SER A 73 -10.40 21.21 25.84
N ASN A 74 -9.63 20.71 26.80
CA ASN A 74 -9.72 21.13 28.19
C ASN A 74 -9.01 22.47 28.37
#